data_AF-A0A846DV91-F1
#
_entry.id   AF-A0A846DV91-F1
#
_cell.length_a   1.000
_cell.length_b   1.000
_cell.length_c   1.000
_cell.angle_alpha   90.00
_cell.angle_beta   90.00
_cell.angle_gamma   90.00
#
_symmetry.space_group_name_H-M   'P 1'
#
loop_
_entity.id
_entity.type
_entity.pdbx_description
1 polymer ?
#
loop_
_entity_poly.entity_id
_entity_poly.type
_entity_poly.pdbx_seq_one_letter_code
_entity_poly.pdbx_strand_id
1 'polypeptide(L)'
;MPPPVYEVFLKGLEAELASVNLDLPHSETVARPDVAKLEIQARYGSQVKSLIHDLFRQRRYIPDGVEGTSLIERPVKLLSQEIERVRAKGQEIKFKNNQQLLHSAVFAHIKEKTGKSWSEHSEEEYKEACQVARIYLMRLLEQLQWRKY
;
A
#
# COMPACT_ATOMS: atom_id res chain seq x y z
N MET A 1 -57.49 14.97 -11.63
CA MET A 1 -57.44 16.03 -10.59
C MET A 1 -57.62 17.37 -11.29
N PRO A 2 -58.42 18.31 -10.76
CA PRO A 2 -58.51 19.64 -11.33
C PRO A 2 -57.14 20.35 -11.20
N PRO A 3 -56.67 21.06 -12.23
CA PRO A 3 -55.37 21.74 -12.24
C PRO A 3 -55.07 22.64 -11.01
N PRO A 4 -56.02 23.40 -10.42
CA PRO A 4 -55.71 24.23 -9.26
C PRO A 4 -55.33 23.43 -8.00
N VAL A 5 -55.76 22.17 -7.88
CA VAL A 5 -55.43 21.32 -6.72
C VAL A 5 -53.97 20.88 -6.77
N TYR A 6 -53.44 20.69 -7.97
CA TYR A 6 -52.04 20.30 -8.19
C TYR A 6 -51.08 21.46 -7.85
N GLU A 7 -51.43 22.69 -8.20
CA GLU A 7 -50.62 23.86 -7.86
C GLU A 7 -50.57 24.13 -6.35
N VAL A 8 -51.69 23.93 -5.65
CA VAL A 8 -51.73 24.06 -4.19
C VAL A 8 -50.90 22.97 -3.52
N PHE A 9 -50.95 21.75 -4.03
CA PHE A 9 -50.11 20.65 -3.53
C PHE A 9 -48.62 20.89 -3.76
N LEU A 10 -48.23 21.38 -4.95
CA LEU A 10 -46.84 21.74 -5.25
C LEU A 10 -46.33 22.86 -4.35
N LYS A 11 -47.13 23.91 -4.13
CA LYS A 11 -46.76 25.00 -3.21
C LYS A 11 -46.65 24.54 -1.76
N GLY A 12 -47.49 23.58 -1.34
CA GLY A 12 -47.39 22.95 -0.03
C GLY A 12 -46.10 22.17 0.15
N LEU A 13 -45.71 21.38 -0.86
CA LEU A 13 -44.46 20.62 -0.85
C LEU A 13 -43.22 21.52 -0.86
N GLU A 14 -43.24 22.63 -1.61
CA GLU A 14 -42.14 23.61 -1.62
C GLU A 14 -41.99 24.31 -0.26
N ALA A 15 -43.11 24.61 0.42
CA ALA A 15 -43.10 25.21 1.75
C ALA A 15 -42.57 24.23 2.82
N GLU A 16 -42.94 22.94 2.74
CA GLU A 16 -42.40 21.92 3.63
C GLU A 16 -40.90 21.70 3.39
N LEU A 17 -40.45 21.66 2.13
CA LEU A 17 -39.03 21.51 1.79
C LEU A 17 -38.17 22.68 2.31
N ALA A 18 -38.70 23.91 2.27
CA ALA A 18 -38.02 25.10 2.78
C ALA A 18 -37.93 25.12 4.33
N SER A 19 -38.81 24.40 5.01
CA SER A 19 -38.81 24.30 6.49
C SER A 19 -37.89 23.21 7.04
N VAL A 20 -37.40 22.31 6.18
CA VAL A 20 -36.51 21.20 6.55
C VAL A 20 -35.06 21.68 6.55
N ASN A 21 -34.65 22.32 7.65
CA ASN A 21 -33.23 22.45 7.99
C ASN A 21 -32.72 21.09 8.50
N LEU A 22 -32.29 20.25 7.57
CA LEU A 22 -31.47 19.08 7.90
C LEU A 22 -30.08 19.57 8.30
N ASP A 23 -29.82 19.63 9.61
CA ASP A 23 -28.47 19.66 10.15
C ASP A 23 -27.78 18.35 9.80
N LEU A 24 -27.22 18.29 8.59
CA LEU A 24 -26.29 17.24 8.20
C LEU A 24 -25.05 17.40 9.11
N PRO A 25 -24.68 16.39 9.93
CA PRO A 25 -23.42 16.44 10.64
C PRO A 25 -22.33 16.61 9.60
N HIS A 26 -21.53 17.66 9.76
CA HIS A 26 -20.47 18.02 8.83
C HIS A 26 -19.63 16.77 8.57
N SER A 27 -19.76 16.19 7.38
CA SER A 27 -18.91 15.09 6.95
C SER A 27 -17.49 15.61 7.10
N GLU A 28 -16.68 14.95 7.93
CA GLU A 28 -15.25 15.19 8.01
C GLU A 28 -14.73 15.32 6.58
N THR A 29 -14.35 16.54 6.20
CA THR A 29 -13.76 16.83 4.91
C THR A 29 -12.55 15.92 4.79
N VAL A 30 -12.70 14.81 4.07
CA VAL A 30 -11.59 13.94 3.68
C VAL A 30 -10.69 14.82 2.83
N ALA A 31 -9.66 15.39 3.46
CA ALA A 31 -8.68 16.24 2.81
C ALA A 31 -8.09 15.42 1.65
N ARG A 32 -8.47 15.79 0.42
CA ARG A 32 -7.87 15.19 -0.77
C ARG A 32 -6.37 15.45 -0.68
N PRO A 33 -5.52 14.42 -0.64
CA PRO A 33 -4.09 14.62 -0.60
C PRO A 33 -3.69 15.48 -1.81
N ASP A 34 -2.86 16.49 -1.59
CA ASP A 34 -2.37 17.36 -2.68
C ASP A 34 -1.85 16.50 -3.83
N VAL A 35 -2.24 16.85 -5.06
CA VAL A 35 -1.85 16.12 -6.28
C VAL A 35 -0.32 15.97 -6.34
N ALA A 36 0.42 17.01 -5.96
CA ALA A 36 1.87 16.99 -5.86
C ALA A 36 2.39 15.94 -4.85
N LYS A 37 1.73 15.77 -3.71
CA LYS A 37 2.10 14.76 -2.70
C LYS A 37 1.89 13.35 -3.23
N LEU A 38 0.80 13.11 -3.96
CA LEU A 38 0.54 11.82 -4.61
C LEU A 38 1.56 11.51 -5.72
N GLU A 39 1.93 12.50 -6.52
CA GLU A 39 2.96 12.34 -7.57
C GLU A 39 4.33 12.03 -6.98
N ILE A 40 4.73 12.73 -5.91
CA ILE A 40 5.97 12.46 -5.18
C ILE A 40 5.95 11.03 -4.61
N GLN A 41 4.85 10.65 -3.93
CA GLN A 41 4.69 9.30 -3.38
C GLN A 41 4.75 8.22 -4.48
N ALA A 42 4.13 8.46 -5.64
CA ALA A 42 4.14 7.56 -6.77
C ALA A 42 5.54 7.45 -7.40
N ARG A 43 6.26 8.57 -7.52
CA ARG A 43 7.63 8.62 -8.03
C ARG A 43 8.57 7.76 -7.19
N TYR A 44 8.66 8.01 -5.89
CA TYR A 44 9.52 7.21 -5.02
C TYR A 44 9.01 5.77 -4.85
N GLY A 45 7.68 5.56 -4.88
CA GLY A 45 7.10 4.22 -4.87
C GLY A 45 7.52 3.41 -6.10
N SER A 46 7.59 4.06 -7.27
CA SER A 46 8.05 3.44 -8.51
C SER A 46 9.55 3.08 -8.46
N GLN A 47 10.39 3.88 -7.80
CA GLN A 47 11.80 3.57 -7.57
C GLN A 47 11.99 2.32 -6.70
N VAL A 48 11.25 2.20 -5.60
CA VAL A 48 11.31 0.98 -4.77
C VAL A 48 10.82 -0.24 -5.58
N LYS A 49 9.77 -0.08 -6.38
CA LYS A 49 9.27 -1.14 -7.26
C LYS A 49 10.29 -1.54 -8.34
N SER A 50 11.01 -0.59 -8.94
CA SER A 50 12.05 -0.89 -9.92
C SER A 50 13.21 -1.64 -9.28
N LEU A 51 13.64 -1.24 -8.07
CA LEU A 51 14.67 -1.97 -7.32
C LEU A 51 14.26 -3.43 -7.06
N ILE A 52 13.00 -3.66 -6.67
CA ILE A 52 12.48 -5.03 -6.50
C ILE A 52 12.47 -5.77 -7.85
N HIS A 53 12.02 -5.13 -8.92
CA HIS A 53 12.00 -5.75 -10.24
C HIS A 53 13.40 -6.11 -10.76
N ASP A 54 14.41 -5.28 -10.48
CA ASP A 54 15.80 -5.55 -10.84
C ASP A 54 16.33 -6.83 -10.16
N LEU A 55 15.89 -7.11 -8.92
CA LEU A 55 16.20 -8.38 -8.26
C LEU A 55 15.60 -9.59 -8.98
N PHE A 56 14.35 -9.47 -9.44
CA PHE A 56 13.70 -10.53 -10.24
C PHE A 56 14.37 -10.71 -11.60
N ARG A 57 14.81 -9.62 -12.23
CA ARG A 57 15.51 -9.65 -13.51
C ARG A 57 16.87 -10.34 -13.41
N GLN A 58 17.52 -10.32 -12.25
CA GLN A 58 18.70 -11.14 -11.95
C GLN A 58 18.29 -12.62 -11.78
N ARG A 59 17.74 -13.22 -12.87
CA ARG A 59 17.07 -14.54 -13.03
C ARG A 59 17.71 -15.75 -12.34
N ARG A 60 18.87 -15.59 -11.71
CA ARG A 60 19.57 -16.61 -10.94
C ARG A 60 19.07 -16.76 -9.51
N TYR A 61 18.36 -15.79 -8.91
CA TYR A 61 18.12 -15.83 -7.45
C TYR A 61 16.67 -16.07 -7.01
N ILE A 62 15.66 -15.74 -7.81
CA ILE A 62 14.26 -15.71 -7.35
C ILE A 62 13.27 -16.23 -8.41
N PRO A 63 13.22 -17.55 -8.68
CA PRO A 63 12.13 -18.13 -9.45
C PRO A 63 10.93 -18.50 -8.56
N ASP A 64 9.71 -18.31 -9.07
CA ASP A 64 8.45 -18.69 -8.42
C ASP A 64 8.12 -20.18 -8.71
N GLY A 65 7.66 -20.93 -7.70
CA GLY A 65 7.00 -22.23 -7.90
C GLY A 65 7.88 -23.39 -8.38
N VAL A 66 7.23 -24.49 -8.80
CA VAL A 66 7.63 -25.92 -8.68
C VAL A 66 9.03 -26.35 -9.17
N GLU A 67 9.71 -25.60 -10.05
CA GLU A 67 11.10 -25.86 -10.47
C GLU A 67 12.09 -24.77 -10.01
N GLY A 68 11.66 -23.90 -9.09
CA GLY A 68 12.34 -22.71 -8.63
C GLY A 68 12.27 -22.52 -7.12
N THR A 69 13.24 -21.79 -6.58
CA THR A 69 13.39 -21.55 -5.15
C THR A 69 12.29 -20.62 -4.61
N SER A 70 11.09 -21.18 -4.36
CA SER A 70 9.98 -20.45 -3.74
C SER A 70 10.42 -19.84 -2.40
N LEU A 71 10.38 -18.51 -2.31
CA LEU A 71 10.73 -17.76 -1.09
C LEU A 71 9.59 -17.80 -0.07
N ILE A 72 8.41 -18.24 -0.49
CA ILE A 72 7.24 -18.45 0.37
C ILE A 72 7.37 -19.77 1.13
N GLU A 73 7.73 -20.86 0.43
CA GLU A 73 7.83 -22.20 1.03
C GLU A 73 9.12 -22.41 1.83
N ARG A 74 10.21 -21.80 1.35
CA ARG A 74 11.52 -21.83 2.04
C ARG A 74 12.05 -20.41 2.14
N PRO A 75 11.52 -19.61 3.08
CA PRO A 75 11.96 -18.24 3.26
C PRO A 75 13.38 -18.18 3.81
N VAL A 76 14.09 -17.15 3.39
CA VAL A 76 15.36 -16.75 3.99
C VAL A 76 15.07 -16.04 5.32
N LYS A 77 16.01 -16.01 6.27
CA LYS A 77 15.85 -15.41 7.61
C LYS A 77 15.15 -14.04 7.61
N LEU A 78 15.50 -13.14 6.68
CA LEU A 78 14.85 -11.82 6.58
C LEU A 78 13.37 -11.89 6.16
N LEU A 79 13.01 -12.86 5.31
CA LEU A 79 11.64 -13.05 4.84
C LEU A 79 10.81 -13.88 5.82
N SER A 80 11.44 -14.82 6.55
CA SER A 80 10.73 -15.60 7.57
C SER A 80 10.23 -14.71 8.71
N GLN A 81 11.05 -13.74 9.13
CA GLN A 81 10.65 -12.73 10.11
C GLN A 81 9.46 -11.91 9.63
N GLU A 82 9.41 -11.56 8.35
CA GLU A 82 8.26 -10.83 7.80
C GLU A 82 7.01 -11.69 7.75
N ILE A 83 7.12 -12.95 7.29
CA ILE A 83 6.00 -13.90 7.28
C ILE A 83 5.43 -14.06 8.69
N GLU A 84 6.27 -14.21 9.71
CA GLU A 84 5.84 -14.31 11.11
C GLU A 84 5.14 -13.02 11.59
N ARG A 85 5.63 -11.84 11.21
CA ARG A 85 4.98 -10.56 11.53
C ARG A 85 3.60 -10.44 10.92
N VAL A 86 3.43 -10.85 9.66
CA VAL A 86 2.12 -10.82 8.99
C VAL A 86 1.17 -11.84 9.63
N ARG A 87 1.68 -13.02 10.03
CA ARG A 87 0.90 -14.02 10.77
C ARG A 87 0.43 -13.49 12.12
N ALA A 88 1.31 -12.82 12.85
CA ALA A 88 1.01 -12.26 14.18
C ALA A 88 -0.06 -11.16 14.13
N LYS A 89 -0.24 -10.48 12.99
CA LYS A 89 -1.30 -9.49 12.76
C LYS A 89 -2.67 -10.12 12.49
N GLY A 90 -2.81 -11.45 12.51
CA GLY A 90 -4.07 -12.14 12.27
C GLY A 90 -4.52 -12.15 10.80
N GLN A 91 -3.63 -11.78 9.87
CA GLN A 91 -3.92 -11.85 8.43
C GLN A 91 -3.54 -13.23 7.90
N GLU A 92 -4.46 -13.92 7.24
CA GLU A 92 -4.13 -15.12 6.46
C GLU A 92 -3.11 -14.77 5.39
N ILE A 93 -1.93 -15.38 5.47
CA ILE A 93 -0.82 -15.11 4.56
C ILE A 93 -1.12 -15.75 3.20
N LYS A 94 -1.70 -14.97 2.30
CA LYS A 94 -1.89 -15.32 0.89
C LYS A 94 -0.96 -14.49 0.01
N PHE A 95 0.35 -14.59 0.25
CA PHE A 95 1.31 -14.10 -0.75
C PHE A 95 1.16 -14.99 -1.99
N LYS A 96 0.70 -14.41 -3.11
CA LYS A 96 0.44 -15.16 -4.35
C LYS A 96 1.73 -15.49 -5.11
N ASN A 97 2.78 -14.71 -4.91
CA ASN A 97 4.09 -14.87 -5.56
C ASN A 97 5.21 -14.26 -4.69
N ASN A 98 6.47 -14.57 -5.02
CA ASN A 98 7.63 -14.01 -4.31
C ASN A 98 7.65 -12.48 -4.40
N GLN A 99 7.09 -11.89 -5.47
CA GLN A 99 7.09 -10.44 -5.65
C GLN A 99 6.24 -9.74 -4.59
N GLN A 100 5.05 -10.27 -4.29
CA GLN A 100 4.20 -9.74 -3.23
C GLN A 100 4.84 -9.85 -1.85
N LEU A 101 5.50 -10.98 -1.57
CA LEU A 101 6.27 -11.15 -0.34
C LEU A 101 7.36 -10.08 -0.22
N LEU A 102 8.11 -9.81 -1.29
CA LEU A 102 9.18 -8.82 -1.28
C LEU A 102 8.68 -7.39 -1.16
N HIS A 103 7.57 -7.05 -1.83
CA HIS A 103 6.93 -5.75 -1.62
C HIS A 103 6.52 -5.59 -0.16
N SER A 104 5.84 -6.57 0.42
CA SER A 104 5.43 -6.53 1.83
C SER A 104 6.63 -6.34 2.74
N ALA A 105 7.67 -7.16 2.57
CA ALA A 105 8.87 -7.13 3.41
C ALA A 105 9.63 -5.80 3.32
N VAL A 106 9.80 -5.26 2.12
CA VAL A 106 10.51 -3.98 1.91
C VAL A 106 9.74 -2.83 2.55
N PHE A 107 8.44 -2.73 2.31
CA PHE A 107 7.64 -1.64 2.90
C PHE A 107 7.46 -1.78 4.41
N ALA A 108 7.36 -3.00 4.93
CA ALA A 108 7.36 -3.24 6.37
C ALA A 108 8.70 -2.84 7.00
N HIS A 109 9.82 -3.17 6.36
CA HIS A 109 11.15 -2.77 6.83
C HIS A 109 11.35 -1.26 6.79
N ILE A 110 10.89 -0.58 5.73
CA ILE A 110 10.89 0.88 5.65
C ILE A 110 10.09 1.45 6.83
N LYS A 111 8.88 0.96 7.06
CA LYS A 111 8.03 1.43 8.16
C LYS A 111 8.67 1.21 9.53
N GLU A 112 9.35 0.08 9.73
CA GLU A 112 10.06 -0.21 10.98
C GLU A 112 11.24 0.73 11.21
N LYS A 113 11.98 1.07 10.14
CA LYS A 113 13.17 1.94 10.24
C LYS A 113 12.84 3.42 10.32
N THR A 114 11.81 3.86 9.60
CA THR A 114 11.39 5.27 9.55
C THR A 114 10.35 5.59 10.61
N GLY A 115 9.69 4.59 11.21
CA GLY A 115 8.58 4.76 12.13
C GLY A 115 7.27 5.23 11.48
N LYS A 116 7.25 5.41 10.15
CA LYS A 116 6.16 6.07 9.42
C LYS A 116 5.53 5.16 8.38
N SER A 117 4.23 5.36 8.13
CA SER A 117 3.56 4.78 6.97
C SER A 117 4.07 5.42 5.68
N TRP A 118 4.05 4.70 4.56
CA TRP A 118 4.54 5.21 3.27
C TRP A 118 3.90 6.56 2.89
N SER A 119 2.61 6.77 3.17
CA SER A 119 1.86 8.00 2.90
C SER A 119 2.23 9.20 3.78
N GLU A 120 2.96 8.97 4.87
CA GLU A 120 3.33 9.99 5.87
C GLU A 120 4.71 10.60 5.61
N HIS A 121 5.44 10.13 4.61
CA HIS A 121 6.78 10.60 4.31
C HIS A 121 6.75 11.96 3.57
N SER A 122 7.69 12.82 3.91
CA SER A 122 8.09 14.00 3.13
C SER A 122 9.06 13.62 2.00
N GLU A 123 9.36 14.56 1.09
CA GLU A 123 10.26 14.30 -0.04
C GLU A 123 11.67 13.84 0.38
N GLU A 124 12.23 14.43 1.43
CA GLU A 124 13.54 14.04 1.96
C GLU A 124 13.50 12.64 2.58
N GLU A 125 12.44 12.36 3.34
CA GLU A 125 12.21 11.06 3.98
C GLU A 125 11.97 9.96 2.95
N TYR A 126 11.39 10.26 1.79
CA TYR A 126 11.28 9.29 0.70
C TYR A 126 12.66 8.89 0.14
N LYS A 127 13.63 9.82 0.09
CA LYS A 127 15.01 9.49 -0.33
C LYS A 127 15.65 8.54 0.68
N GLU A 128 15.50 8.82 1.97
CA GLU A 128 15.98 7.94 3.04
C GLU A 128 15.31 6.57 2.98
N ALA A 129 13.98 6.53 2.81
CA ALA A 129 13.23 5.29 2.67
C ALA A 129 13.70 4.45 1.47
N CYS A 130 14.03 5.09 0.34
CA CYS A 130 14.63 4.41 -0.82
C CYS A 130 16.02 3.86 -0.52
N GLN A 131 16.85 4.57 0.25
CA GLN A 131 18.16 4.07 0.69
C GLN A 131 18.01 2.87 1.64
N VAL A 132 17.07 2.93 2.59
CA VAL A 132 16.73 1.82 3.49
C VAL A 132 16.27 0.59 2.69
N ALA A 133 15.39 0.79 1.71
CA ALA A 133 14.93 -0.28 0.82
C ALA A 133 16.11 -0.91 0.06
N ARG A 134 17.02 -0.09 -0.50
CA ARG A 134 18.20 -0.58 -1.22
C ARG A 134 19.11 -1.41 -0.32
N ILE A 135 19.38 -0.96 0.91
CA ILE A 135 20.22 -1.70 1.87
C ILE A 135 19.57 -3.04 2.23
N TYR A 136 18.26 -3.04 2.49
CA TYR A 136 17.52 -4.26 2.79
C TYR A 136 17.60 -5.27 1.64
N LEU A 137 17.37 -4.81 0.42
CA LEU A 137 17.43 -5.65 -0.78
C LEU A 137 18.84 -6.21 -1.05
N MET A 138 19.89 -5.44 -0.78
CA MET A 138 21.28 -5.94 -0.87
C MET A 138 21.55 -7.06 0.14
N ARG A 139 21.10 -6.91 1.39
CA ARG A 139 21.24 -7.98 2.41
C ARG A 139 20.45 -9.22 2.04
N LEU A 140 19.27 -9.03 1.47
CA LEU A 140 18.46 -10.14 0.98
C LEU A 140 19.17 -10.89 -0.16
N LEU A 141 19.74 -10.16 -1.12
CA LEU A 141 20.53 -10.76 -2.21
C LEU A 141 21.68 -11.60 -1.68
N GLU A 142 22.42 -11.07 -0.71
CA GLU A 142 23.52 -11.79 -0.08
C GLU A 142 23.03 -13.11 0.52
N GLN A 143 21.96 -13.08 1.33
CA GLN A 143 21.42 -14.31 1.91
C GLN A 143 20.89 -15.31 0.84
N LEU A 144 20.36 -14.81 -0.27
CA LEU A 144 19.95 -15.65 -1.41
C LEU A 144 21.14 -16.28 -2.14
N GLN A 145 22.27 -15.58 -2.22
CA GLN A 145 23.52 -16.11 -2.78
C GLN A 145 24.09 -17.24 -1.92
N TRP A 146 24.13 -17.05 -0.59
CA TRP A 146 24.62 -18.06 0.35
C TRP A 146 23.81 -19.35 0.37
N ARG A 147 22.55 -19.32 -0.07
CA ARG A 147 21.68 -20.50 -0.16
C ARG A 147 22.07 -21.48 -1.27
N LYS A 148 22.87 -21.05 -2.26
CA LYS A 148 23.31 -21.90 -3.37
C LYS A 148 24.53 -22.77 -3.05
N TYR A 149 25.17 -22.55 -1.90
CA TYR A 149 26.30 -23.31 -1.40
C TYR A 149 25.86 -24.19 -0.21
#